data_AF-A0A4C1XE74-F1
#
_entry.id   AF-A0A4C1XE74-F1
#
_cell.length_a   1.000
_cell.length_b   1.000
_cell.length_c   1.000
_cell.angle_alpha   90.00
_cell.angle_beta   90.00
_cell.angle_gamma   90.00
#
_symmetry.space_group_name_H-M   'P 1'
#
loop_
_entity.id
_entity.type
_entity.pdbx_description
1 polymer ?
#
loop_
_entity_poly.entity_id
_entity_poly.type
_entity_poly.pdbx_seq_one_letter_code
_entity_poly.pdbx_strand_id
1 'polypeptide(L)'
;MKAHIPEELIPCLQKFLWAFFLSLRNSSLQVKFTFVVTHPTNSAQNPPTIEESREVALEPFSADGKERNPERDKLQHLLNNNNTADEWLNVNLLFPKFVKVFNKGTAKAAYQLMPNSPDPDQRLYRNVKMKLKFSNGSKYWSVHEDCDENEILSRIPMNNCNMLTMYTFNDKLFPETLNFISGGGIIGLYTTFVFLASRVLRGFFSGIYTKIMFDDLPNVDRLLQLCLDIYLVREALELALEEDLFAKLVFLYRSPETMIKWTRPKEETEEQRALPPSQ
;
A
#
# COMPACT_ATOMS: atom_id res chain seq x y z
N MET A 1 -28.27 -16.46 9.50
CA MET A 1 -28.84 -15.11 9.32
C MET A 1 -30.36 -15.23 9.24
N LYS A 2 -31.14 -14.45 10.00
CA LYS A 2 -32.60 -14.43 9.91
C LYS A 2 -33.00 -13.17 9.15
N ALA A 3 -33.48 -13.30 7.91
CA ALA A 3 -34.08 -12.18 7.20
C ALA A 3 -35.51 -12.00 7.71
N HIS A 4 -35.75 -10.93 8.48
CA HIS A 4 -37.07 -10.61 9.05
C HIS A 4 -37.92 -9.89 7.99
N ILE A 5 -39.15 -10.36 7.78
CA ILE A 5 -40.12 -9.73 6.88
C ILE A 5 -41.14 -9.00 7.77
N PRO A 6 -41.32 -7.67 7.65
CA PRO A 6 -42.24 -6.89 8.49
C PRO A 6 -43.71 -7.30 8.31
N GLU A 7 -44.46 -7.27 9.42
CA GLU A 7 -45.77 -7.92 9.59
C GLU A 7 -46.92 -7.35 8.74
N GLU A 8 -46.86 -6.08 8.36
CA GLU A 8 -47.96 -5.42 7.63
C GLU A 8 -47.95 -5.62 6.11
N LEU A 9 -46.85 -6.13 5.54
CA LEU A 9 -46.73 -6.38 4.10
C LEU A 9 -47.26 -7.77 3.67
N ILE A 10 -47.60 -8.65 4.62
CA ILE A 10 -47.57 -10.10 4.43
C ILE A 10 -48.64 -10.67 3.47
N PRO A 11 -49.95 -10.36 3.57
CA PRO A 11 -50.94 -11.07 2.75
C PRO A 11 -51.03 -10.54 1.32
N CYS A 12 -50.94 -9.22 1.14
CA CYS A 12 -51.07 -8.57 -0.17
C CYS A 12 -49.82 -8.78 -1.02
N LEU A 13 -48.59 -8.61 -0.49
CA LEU A 13 -47.39 -8.92 -1.26
C LEU A 13 -47.25 -10.40 -1.50
N GLN A 14 -47.65 -11.30 -0.59
CA GLN A 14 -47.56 -12.73 -0.86
C GLN A 14 -48.54 -13.15 -1.97
N LYS A 15 -49.78 -12.60 -1.97
CA LYS A 15 -50.73 -12.79 -3.08
C LYS A 15 -50.25 -12.13 -4.38
N PHE A 16 -49.65 -10.95 -4.31
CA PHE A 16 -49.12 -10.23 -5.48
C PHE A 16 -47.89 -10.95 -6.03
N LEU A 17 -46.96 -11.39 -5.19
CA LEU A 17 -45.82 -12.24 -5.57
C LEU A 17 -46.32 -13.53 -6.20
N TRP A 18 -47.35 -14.17 -5.64
CA TRP A 18 -47.92 -15.39 -6.20
C TRP A 18 -48.58 -15.15 -7.57
N ALA A 19 -49.38 -14.08 -7.71
CA ALA A 19 -49.98 -13.67 -8.98
C ALA A 19 -48.92 -13.25 -10.02
N PHE A 20 -47.86 -12.59 -9.58
CA PHE A 20 -46.70 -12.22 -10.37
C PHE A 20 -45.91 -13.46 -10.81
N PHE A 21 -45.73 -14.44 -9.93
CA PHE A 21 -45.10 -15.72 -10.25
C PHE A 21 -45.91 -16.52 -11.29
N LEU A 22 -47.24 -16.47 -11.19
CA LEU A 22 -48.15 -17.04 -12.19
C LEU A 22 -48.05 -16.32 -13.54
N SER A 23 -47.88 -15.00 -13.52
CA SER A 23 -47.64 -14.18 -14.72
C SER A 23 -46.26 -14.47 -15.36
N LEU A 24 -45.24 -14.74 -14.55
CA LEU A 24 -43.88 -15.08 -14.96
C LEU A 24 -43.67 -16.59 -15.21
N ARG A 25 -44.74 -17.33 -15.56
CA ARG A 25 -44.70 -18.79 -15.74
C ARG A 25 -43.60 -19.27 -16.69
N ASN A 26 -43.29 -18.49 -17.72
CA ASN A 26 -42.33 -18.82 -18.78
C ASN A 26 -41.09 -17.91 -18.81
N SER A 27 -40.89 -17.05 -17.82
CA SER A 27 -39.76 -16.10 -17.79
C SER A 27 -38.84 -16.38 -16.62
N SER A 28 -37.52 -16.28 -16.83
CA SER A 28 -36.45 -16.45 -15.82
C SER A 28 -36.65 -15.56 -14.59
N LEU A 29 -36.37 -16.07 -13.39
CA LEU A 29 -36.42 -15.33 -12.13
C LEU A 29 -35.01 -15.07 -11.65
N GLN A 30 -34.65 -13.82 -11.44
CA GLN A 30 -33.31 -13.47 -10.97
C GLN A 30 -33.23 -13.55 -9.45
N VAL A 31 -32.30 -14.35 -8.94
CA VAL A 31 -31.94 -14.42 -7.53
C VAL A 31 -30.66 -13.64 -7.33
N LYS A 32 -30.73 -12.57 -6.54
CA LYS A 32 -29.60 -11.69 -6.26
C LYS A 32 -29.08 -11.91 -4.84
N PHE A 33 -27.78 -12.13 -4.72
CA PHE A 33 -27.03 -12.07 -3.48
C PHE A 33 -26.16 -10.81 -3.48
N THR A 34 -26.38 -9.92 -2.51
CA THR A 34 -25.58 -8.70 -2.31
C THR A 34 -24.85 -8.80 -1.00
N PHE A 35 -23.56 -8.46 -0.99
CA PHE A 35 -22.78 -8.30 0.23
C PHE A 35 -22.13 -6.92 0.28
N VAL A 36 -22.00 -6.41 1.50
CA VAL A 36 -21.45 -5.09 1.76
C VAL A 36 -20.32 -5.23 2.75
N VAL A 37 -19.14 -4.72 2.41
CA VAL A 37 -17.98 -4.65 3.29
C VAL A 37 -17.73 -3.19 3.63
N THR A 38 -17.84 -2.86 4.92
CA THR A 38 -17.54 -1.50 5.42
C THR A 38 -16.23 -1.54 6.21
N HIS A 39 -15.33 -0.62 5.90
CA HIS A 39 -14.08 -0.46 6.63
C HIS A 39 -13.96 0.96 7.22
N PRO A 40 -13.35 1.10 8.41
CA PRO A 40 -13.15 2.40 9.05
C PRO A 40 -11.98 3.13 8.38
N THR A 41 -12.20 3.70 7.20
CA THR A 41 -11.18 4.48 6.48
C THR A 41 -11.71 5.88 6.18
N ASN A 42 -10.83 6.87 6.28
CA ASN A 42 -11.15 8.27 5.98
C ASN A 42 -10.56 8.76 4.64
N SER A 43 -10.02 7.85 3.82
CA SER A 43 -9.35 8.19 2.57
C SER A 43 -10.33 8.19 1.38
N ALA A 44 -10.48 9.32 0.68
CA ALA A 44 -11.36 9.43 -0.49
C ALA A 44 -11.02 8.48 -1.66
N GLN A 45 -9.78 7.96 -1.70
CA GLN A 45 -9.32 7.03 -2.75
C GLN A 45 -9.74 5.58 -2.51
N ASN A 46 -10.13 5.23 -1.28
CA ASN A 46 -10.61 3.89 -0.93
C ASN A 46 -12.02 4.05 -0.32
N PRO A 47 -13.10 3.81 -1.09
CA PRO A 47 -14.46 4.03 -0.63
C PRO A 47 -14.72 3.27 0.67
N PRO A 48 -15.32 3.91 1.69
CA PRO A 48 -15.51 3.32 3.02
C PRO A 48 -16.39 2.06 3.01
N THR A 49 -17.20 1.90 1.97
CA THR A 49 -18.15 0.83 1.79
C THR A 49 -18.01 0.26 0.39
N ILE A 50 -17.82 -1.05 0.29
CA ILE A 50 -17.74 -1.81 -0.96
C ILE A 50 -19.00 -2.66 -1.04
N GLU A 51 -19.81 -2.46 -2.07
CA GLU A 51 -20.99 -3.27 -2.36
C GLU A 51 -20.75 -4.07 -3.64
N GLU A 52 -20.94 -5.38 -3.55
CA GLU A 52 -20.81 -6.29 -4.67
C GLU A 52 -22.02 -7.25 -4.67
N SER A 53 -22.37 -7.74 -5.85
CA SER A 53 -23.52 -8.64 -5.99
C SER A 53 -23.33 -9.70 -7.05
N ARG A 54 -24.02 -10.83 -6.86
CA ARG A 54 -24.11 -11.95 -7.81
C ARG A 54 -25.57 -12.23 -8.07
N GLU A 55 -25.94 -12.31 -9.34
CA GLU A 55 -27.30 -12.62 -9.79
C GLU A 55 -27.30 -13.95 -10.53
N VAL A 56 -28.18 -14.88 -10.16
CA VAL A 56 -28.35 -16.17 -10.83
C VAL A 56 -29.79 -16.31 -11.29
N ALA A 57 -29.97 -16.71 -12.54
CA ALA A 57 -31.29 -16.96 -13.09
C ALA A 57 -31.79 -18.36 -12.68
N LEU A 58 -32.94 -18.40 -12.01
CA LEU A 58 -33.76 -19.60 -11.89
C LEU A 58 -34.59 -19.72 -13.17
N GLU A 59 -34.14 -20.54 -14.11
CA GLU A 59 -34.82 -20.74 -15.38
C GLU A 59 -36.20 -21.41 -15.21
N PRO A 60 -37.17 -21.17 -16.12
CA PRO A 60 -38.48 -21.81 -16.07
C PRO A 60 -38.44 -23.31 -16.41
N PHE A 61 -37.48 -23.71 -17.26
CA PHE A 61 -37.28 -25.09 -17.69
C PHE A 61 -35.89 -25.59 -17.29
N SER A 62 -35.73 -26.91 -17.22
CA SER A 62 -34.43 -27.56 -17.02
C SER A 62 -33.47 -27.28 -18.20
N ALA A 63 -32.18 -27.58 -18.04
CA ALA A 63 -31.16 -27.38 -19.08
C ALA A 63 -31.50 -28.06 -20.42
N ASP A 64 -32.23 -29.18 -20.37
CA ASP A 64 -32.69 -29.91 -21.56
C ASP A 64 -33.95 -29.31 -22.22
N GLY A 65 -34.56 -28.30 -21.61
CA GLY A 65 -35.77 -27.60 -22.09
C GLY A 65 -37.06 -28.43 -22.10
N LYS A 66 -37.00 -29.72 -21.76
CA LYS A 66 -38.12 -30.66 -21.84
C LYS A 66 -39.04 -30.63 -20.63
N GLU A 67 -38.47 -30.37 -19.45
CA GLU A 67 -39.18 -30.42 -18.17
C GLU A 67 -39.10 -29.08 -17.46
N ARG A 68 -40.12 -28.77 -16.66
CA ARG A 68 -40.16 -27.56 -15.85
C ARG A 68 -39.10 -27.65 -14.75
N ASN A 69 -38.50 -26.52 -14.42
CA ASN A 69 -37.47 -26.48 -13.39
C ASN A 69 -38.07 -26.88 -12.02
N PRO A 70 -37.61 -27.98 -11.40
CA PRO A 70 -38.19 -28.48 -10.14
C PRO A 70 -37.99 -27.49 -8.98
N GLU A 71 -36.92 -26.69 -9.01
CA GLU A 71 -36.67 -25.68 -7.98
C GLU A 71 -37.73 -24.56 -7.99
N ARG A 72 -38.31 -24.25 -9.15
CA ARG A 72 -39.44 -23.31 -9.22
C ARG A 72 -40.70 -23.86 -8.59
N ASP A 73 -40.97 -25.14 -8.81
CA ASP A 73 -42.14 -25.78 -8.25
C ASP A 73 -42.01 -25.88 -6.73
N LYS A 74 -40.81 -26.22 -6.23
CA LYS A 74 -40.48 -26.12 -4.79
C LYS A 74 -40.70 -24.70 -4.25
N LEU A 75 -40.21 -23.67 -4.94
CA LEU A 75 -40.45 -22.27 -4.52
C LEU A 75 -41.95 -21.94 -4.50
N GLN A 76 -42.71 -22.41 -5.49
CA GLN A 76 -44.16 -22.22 -5.52
C GLN A 76 -44.84 -22.94 -4.34
N HIS A 77 -44.42 -24.16 -4.01
CA HIS A 77 -44.91 -24.92 -2.86
C HIS A 77 -44.59 -24.22 -1.53
N LEU A 78 -43.37 -23.71 -1.37
CA LEU A 78 -42.94 -22.96 -0.20
C LEU A 78 -43.78 -21.68 0.00
N LEU A 79 -44.15 -20.99 -1.09
CA LEU A 79 -44.97 -19.77 -1.02
C LEU A 79 -46.47 -20.04 -0.79
N ASN A 80 -46.98 -21.22 -1.17
CA ASN A 80 -48.40 -21.54 -1.08
C ASN A 80 -48.89 -21.91 0.33
N ASN A 81 -48.01 -21.84 1.35
CA ASN A 81 -48.37 -22.00 2.77
C ASN A 81 -48.95 -23.39 3.15
N ASN A 82 -48.93 -24.36 2.22
CA ASN A 82 -49.27 -25.76 2.51
C ASN A 82 -48.07 -26.40 3.21
N ASN A 83 -48.02 -26.25 4.53
CA ASN A 83 -47.00 -26.71 5.49
C ASN A 83 -46.72 -28.24 5.45
N THR A 84 -46.34 -28.80 4.31
CA THR A 84 -46.28 -30.25 4.10
C THR A 84 -44.93 -30.78 3.64
N ALA A 85 -43.96 -29.93 3.31
CA ALA A 85 -42.67 -30.42 2.85
C ALA A 85 -41.51 -29.78 3.62
N ASP A 86 -40.65 -30.63 4.20
CA ASP A 86 -39.31 -30.28 4.70
C ASP A 86 -38.35 -30.01 3.53
N GLU A 87 -38.82 -29.25 2.54
CA GLU A 87 -38.13 -29.01 1.28
C GLU A 87 -37.26 -27.77 1.37
N TRP A 88 -36.10 -27.88 0.75
CA TRP A 88 -35.15 -26.80 0.55
C TRP A 88 -35.10 -26.43 -0.92
N LEU A 89 -35.23 -25.14 -1.20
CA LEU A 89 -34.94 -24.55 -2.50
C LEU A 89 -33.43 -24.50 -2.70
N ASN A 90 -32.92 -25.12 -3.75
CA ASN A 90 -31.51 -25.05 -4.10
C ASN A 90 -31.27 -23.98 -5.18
N VAL A 91 -30.33 -23.07 -4.92
CA VAL A 91 -29.89 -22.06 -5.87
C VAL A 91 -28.40 -22.28 -6.12
N ASN A 92 -28.07 -22.69 -7.34
CA ASN A 92 -26.71 -23.05 -7.70
C ASN A 92 -25.84 -21.80 -7.92
N LEU A 93 -24.55 -21.90 -7.59
CA LEU A 93 -23.51 -20.91 -7.95
C LEU A 93 -23.80 -19.46 -7.51
N LEU A 94 -24.44 -19.29 -6.35
CA LEU A 94 -24.85 -17.97 -5.86
C LEU A 94 -23.86 -17.35 -4.87
N PHE A 95 -23.28 -18.15 -3.98
CA PHE A 95 -22.59 -17.65 -2.78
C PHE A 95 -21.07 -17.69 -2.90
N PRO A 96 -20.35 -16.55 -2.82
CA PRO A 96 -18.90 -16.53 -2.83
C PRO A 96 -18.32 -16.93 -1.46
N LYS A 97 -17.72 -18.12 -1.35
CA LYS A 97 -17.16 -18.63 -0.09
C LYS A 97 -15.94 -17.83 0.39
N PHE A 98 -15.08 -17.48 -0.55
CA PHE A 98 -13.85 -16.74 -0.32
C PHE A 98 -13.90 -15.43 -1.12
N VAL A 99 -13.70 -14.30 -0.45
CA VAL A 99 -13.70 -12.98 -1.07
C VAL A 99 -12.40 -12.27 -0.76
N LYS A 100 -11.69 -11.82 -1.79
CA LYS A 100 -10.56 -10.91 -1.63
C LYS A 100 -11.06 -9.47 -1.68
N VAL A 101 -10.81 -8.71 -0.62
CA VAL A 101 -11.10 -7.29 -0.53
C VAL A 101 -9.81 -6.53 -0.83
N PHE A 102 -9.79 -5.83 -1.95
CA PHE A 102 -8.64 -5.08 -2.41
C PHE A 102 -8.60 -3.70 -1.77
N ASN A 103 -7.38 -3.19 -1.56
CA ASN A 103 -7.15 -1.85 -1.04
C ASN A 103 -7.77 -0.75 -1.91
N LYS A 104 -7.96 -0.98 -3.22
CA LYS A 104 -8.57 -0.04 -4.18
C LYS A 104 -10.10 0.07 -4.10
N GLY A 105 -10.73 -0.42 -3.03
CA GLY A 105 -12.18 -0.34 -2.87
C GLY A 105 -12.98 -1.29 -3.76
N THR A 106 -12.43 -2.46 -4.07
CA THR A 106 -13.16 -3.51 -4.82
C THR A 106 -13.07 -4.82 -4.07
N ALA A 107 -14.07 -5.69 -4.24
CA ALA A 107 -14.06 -7.03 -3.65
C ALA A 107 -14.37 -8.06 -4.74
N LYS A 108 -13.63 -9.17 -4.78
CA LYS A 108 -13.85 -10.23 -5.78
C LYS A 108 -13.79 -11.60 -5.14
N ALA A 109 -14.58 -12.53 -5.67
CA ALA A 109 -14.50 -13.94 -5.30
C ALA A 109 -13.10 -14.49 -5.61
N ALA A 110 -12.57 -15.30 -4.71
CA ALA A 110 -11.23 -15.90 -4.82
C ALA A 110 -11.34 -17.40 -5.09
N TYR A 111 -10.76 -17.84 -6.20
CA TYR A 111 -10.82 -19.24 -6.64
C TYR A 111 -9.69 -20.11 -6.08
N GLN A 112 -8.63 -19.51 -5.52
CA GLN A 112 -7.39 -20.22 -5.17
C GLN A 112 -7.57 -21.21 -4.02
N LEU A 113 -8.56 -20.99 -3.16
CA LEU A 113 -8.86 -21.84 -2.01
C LEU A 113 -10.08 -22.75 -2.25
N MET A 114 -10.71 -22.61 -3.42
CA MET A 114 -11.81 -23.46 -3.83
C MET A 114 -11.25 -24.77 -4.43
N PRO A 115 -11.94 -25.90 -4.26
CA PRO A 115 -11.59 -27.13 -4.95
C PRO A 115 -11.52 -26.91 -6.47
N ASN A 116 -10.59 -27.59 -7.13
CA ASN A 116 -10.51 -27.53 -8.60
C ASN A 116 -11.76 -28.18 -9.20
N SER A 117 -12.49 -27.40 -10.00
CA SER A 117 -13.61 -27.87 -10.82
C SER A 117 -13.35 -27.48 -12.29
N PRO A 118 -13.79 -28.29 -13.27
CA PRO A 118 -13.75 -27.90 -14.68
C PRO A 118 -14.60 -26.66 -14.99
N ASP A 119 -15.64 -26.41 -14.20
CA ASP A 119 -16.51 -25.24 -14.35
C ASP A 119 -15.89 -24.03 -13.63
N PRO A 120 -15.59 -22.91 -14.35
CA PRO A 120 -15.00 -21.72 -13.74
C PRO A 120 -15.89 -21.10 -12.66
N ASP A 121 -17.21 -21.18 -12.76
CA ASP A 121 -18.11 -20.58 -11.77
C ASP A 121 -18.17 -21.41 -10.48
N GLN A 122 -18.07 -22.74 -10.58
CA GLN A 122 -17.95 -23.62 -9.40
C GLN A 122 -16.66 -23.37 -8.61
N ARG A 123 -15.63 -22.82 -9.26
CA ARG A 123 -14.39 -22.40 -8.60
C ARG A 123 -14.53 -21.07 -7.86
N LEU A 124 -15.64 -20.34 -8.01
CA LEU A 124 -15.85 -19.03 -7.40
C LEU A 124 -17.05 -19.02 -6.45
N TYR A 125 -18.08 -19.79 -6.74
CA TYR A 125 -19.37 -19.74 -6.06
C TYR A 125 -19.83 -21.12 -5.59
N ARG A 126 -20.57 -21.14 -4.48
CA ARG A 126 -21.19 -22.31 -3.86
C ARG A 126 -22.70 -22.25 -4.03
N ASN A 127 -23.31 -23.43 -3.97
CA ASN A 127 -24.77 -23.55 -4.00
C ASN A 127 -25.34 -23.20 -2.62
N VAL A 128 -26.58 -22.71 -2.63
CA VAL A 128 -27.28 -22.21 -1.44
C VAL A 128 -28.62 -22.90 -1.31
N LYS A 129 -28.92 -23.40 -0.12
CA LYS A 129 -30.22 -23.95 0.24
C LYS A 129 -31.03 -22.93 1.01
N MET A 130 -32.27 -22.72 0.60
CA MET A 130 -33.19 -21.77 1.23
C MET A 130 -34.48 -22.48 1.64
N LYS A 131 -34.98 -22.18 2.83
CA LYS A 131 -36.24 -22.72 3.34
C LYS A 131 -37.04 -21.64 4.03
N LEU A 132 -38.34 -21.56 3.72
CA LEU A 132 -39.25 -20.68 4.44
C LEU A 132 -39.64 -21.36 5.77
N LYS A 133 -39.36 -20.70 6.90
CA LYS A 133 -39.73 -21.17 8.23
C LYS A 133 -40.79 -20.25 8.84
N PHE A 134 -41.61 -20.83 9.70
CA PHE A 134 -42.63 -20.12 10.47
C PHE A 134 -42.33 -20.26 11.96
N SER A 135 -42.30 -19.15 12.70
CA SER A 135 -42.10 -19.14 14.15
C SER A 135 -42.86 -17.96 14.75
N ASN A 136 -43.64 -18.19 15.80
CA ASN A 136 -44.36 -17.17 16.56
C ASN A 136 -45.17 -16.18 15.69
N GLY A 137 -45.87 -16.68 14.66
CA GLY A 137 -46.66 -15.82 13.77
C GLY A 137 -45.87 -15.18 12.62
N SER A 138 -44.54 -15.16 12.69
CA SER A 138 -43.69 -14.58 11.64
C SER A 138 -43.12 -15.62 10.68
N LYS A 139 -43.05 -15.26 9.40
CA LYS A 139 -42.34 -16.03 8.35
C LYS A 139 -40.95 -15.45 8.12
N TYR A 140 -39.95 -16.31 7.96
CA TYR A 140 -38.59 -15.89 7.63
C TYR A 140 -37.88 -16.93 6.77
N TRP A 141 -36.94 -16.49 5.94
CA TRP A 141 -36.08 -17.38 5.16
C TRP A 141 -34.88 -17.84 5.98
N SER A 142 -34.72 -19.15 6.03
CA SER A 142 -33.53 -19.83 6.55
C SER A 142 -32.62 -20.15 5.38
N VAL A 143 -31.38 -19.66 5.40
CA VAL A 143 -30.43 -19.81 4.29
C VAL A 143 -29.21 -20.57 4.79
N HIS A 144 -28.82 -21.62 4.07
CA HIS A 144 -27.76 -22.56 4.42
C HIS A 144 -26.86 -22.75 3.20
N GLU A 145 -25.58 -23.02 3.42
CA GLU A 145 -24.70 -23.43 2.33
C GLU A 145 -24.97 -24.90 1.98
N ASP A 146 -24.94 -25.24 0.69
CA ASP A 146 -24.87 -26.62 0.27
C ASP A 146 -23.42 -27.12 0.41
N CYS A 147 -23.13 -27.77 1.54
CA CYS A 147 -21.84 -28.40 1.78
C CYS A 147 -21.99 -29.78 2.40
N ASP A 148 -20.98 -30.61 2.15
CA ASP A 148 -20.83 -31.95 2.70
C ASP A 148 -19.76 -31.92 3.79
N GLU A 149 -20.02 -32.59 4.92
CA GLU A 149 -19.11 -32.65 6.06
C GLU A 149 -17.77 -33.33 5.72
N ASN A 150 -17.75 -34.15 4.66
CA ASN A 150 -16.55 -34.85 4.20
C ASN A 150 -15.66 -34.00 3.28
N GLU A 151 -16.08 -32.81 2.88
CA GLU A 151 -15.28 -31.94 2.00
C GLU A 151 -14.04 -31.37 2.72
N ILE A 152 -12.99 -31.07 1.95
CA ILE A 152 -11.78 -30.41 2.47
C ILE A 152 -12.12 -29.07 3.15
N LEU A 153 -13.14 -28.37 2.65
CA LEU A 153 -13.59 -27.09 3.19
C LEU A 153 -14.16 -27.21 4.60
N SER A 154 -14.68 -28.37 5.02
CA SER A 154 -15.22 -28.55 6.39
C SER A 154 -14.12 -28.45 7.47
N ARG A 155 -12.86 -28.67 7.08
CA ARG A 155 -11.69 -28.55 7.97
C ARG A 155 -11.31 -27.11 8.28
N ILE A 156 -11.89 -26.13 7.59
CA ILE A 156 -11.61 -24.71 7.82
C ILE A 156 -12.29 -24.29 9.13
N PRO A 157 -11.57 -23.64 10.07
CA PRO A 157 -12.17 -23.18 11.32
C PRO A 157 -13.39 -22.30 11.08
N MET A 158 -14.43 -22.47 11.90
CA MET A 158 -15.71 -21.75 11.82
C MET A 158 -16.54 -22.02 10.55
N ASN A 159 -16.17 -22.99 9.72
CA ASN A 159 -17.02 -23.39 8.60
C ASN A 159 -18.23 -24.17 9.14
N ASN A 160 -19.45 -23.71 8.81
CA ASN A 160 -20.67 -24.34 9.31
C ASN A 160 -21.74 -24.34 8.22
N CYS A 161 -22.19 -25.53 7.79
CA CYS A 161 -23.21 -25.68 6.75
C CYS A 161 -24.60 -25.18 7.16
N ASN A 162 -24.87 -25.05 8.47
CA ASN A 162 -26.14 -24.53 8.98
C ASN A 162 -26.29 -23.00 8.84
N MET A 163 -25.25 -22.31 8.35
CA MET A 163 -25.28 -20.89 8.07
C MET A 163 -24.43 -20.55 6.84
N LEU A 164 -24.52 -19.31 6.37
CA LEU A 164 -23.59 -18.80 5.37
C LEU A 164 -22.34 -18.27 6.08
N THR A 165 -21.22 -18.98 5.93
CA THR A 165 -19.90 -18.51 6.40
C THR A 165 -19.07 -18.05 5.21
N MET A 166 -18.75 -16.76 5.16
CA MET A 166 -17.89 -16.15 4.15
C MET A 166 -16.53 -15.80 4.75
N TYR A 167 -15.45 -16.14 4.06
CA TYR A 167 -14.08 -15.79 4.47
C TYR A 167 -13.56 -14.64 3.63
N THR A 168 -13.09 -13.57 4.28
CA THR A 168 -12.57 -12.38 3.61
C THR A 168 -11.06 -12.25 3.77
N PHE A 169 -10.36 -11.99 2.67
CA PHE A 169 -8.94 -11.69 2.63
C PHE A 169 -8.76 -10.21 2.34
N ASN A 170 -8.47 -9.44 3.39
CA ASN A 170 -8.38 -7.99 3.28
C ASN A 170 -6.93 -7.59 2.99
N ASP A 171 -6.71 -6.93 1.85
CA ASP A 171 -5.42 -6.30 1.57
C ASP A 171 -5.15 -5.20 2.61
N LYS A 172 -3.91 -5.13 3.09
CA LYS A 172 -3.51 -4.07 4.01
C LYS A 172 -3.53 -2.74 3.29
N LEU A 173 -4.07 -1.73 3.97
CA LEU A 173 -3.96 -0.35 3.54
C LEU A 173 -2.56 0.16 3.89
N PHE A 174 -1.90 0.80 2.92
CA PHE A 174 -0.70 1.56 3.24
C PHE A 174 -1.08 2.74 4.13
N PRO A 175 -0.36 2.97 5.24
CA PRO A 175 -0.65 4.09 6.11
C PRO A 175 -0.51 5.40 5.32
N GLU A 176 -1.44 6.33 5.53
CA GLU A 176 -1.51 7.60 4.78
C GLU A 176 -0.21 8.41 4.91
N THR A 177 0.49 8.29 6.03
CA THR A 177 1.78 8.94 6.27
C THR A 177 2.89 8.51 5.31
N LEU A 178 2.82 7.29 4.76
CA LEU A 178 3.81 6.74 3.84
C LEU A 178 3.41 6.88 2.36
N ASN A 179 2.19 7.34 2.07
CA ASN A 179 1.74 7.56 0.69
C ASN A 179 2.61 8.60 -0.05
N PHE A 180 3.18 9.56 0.67
CA PHE A 180 4.14 10.53 0.12
C PHE A 180 5.34 9.84 -0.56
N ILE A 181 5.81 8.72 -0.01
CA ILE A 181 6.99 8.01 -0.53
C ILE A 181 6.59 7.13 -1.73
N SER A 182 5.43 6.47 -1.66
CA SER A 182 4.98 5.50 -2.67
C SER A 182 4.49 6.10 -3.98
N GLY A 183 3.99 7.34 -4.00
CA GLY A 183 3.36 7.94 -5.20
C GLY A 183 4.31 8.68 -6.16
N GLY A 184 5.60 8.78 -5.81
CA GLY A 184 6.60 9.58 -6.56
C GLY A 184 7.63 10.28 -5.67
N GLY A 185 7.43 10.28 -4.35
CA GLY A 185 8.39 10.87 -3.40
C GLY A 185 9.77 10.22 -3.46
N ILE A 186 9.86 8.93 -3.80
CA ILE A 186 11.15 8.26 -3.99
C ILE A 186 11.98 8.89 -5.14
N ILE A 187 11.31 9.31 -6.22
CA ILE A 187 11.97 9.98 -7.34
C ILE A 187 12.44 11.37 -6.88
N GLY A 188 11.61 12.10 -6.15
CA GLY A 188 11.97 13.40 -5.58
C GLY A 188 13.14 13.33 -4.59
N LEU A 189 13.17 12.28 -3.76
CA LEU A 189 14.27 12.03 -2.82
C LEU A 189 15.57 11.76 -3.58
N TYR A 190 15.52 10.89 -4.61
CA TYR A 190 16.68 10.58 -5.43
C TYR A 190 17.24 11.83 -6.15
N THR A 191 16.37 12.61 -6.81
CA THR A 191 16.81 13.82 -7.50
C THR A 191 17.38 14.85 -6.54
N THR A 192 16.78 15.03 -5.36
CA THR A 192 17.29 15.93 -4.32
C THR A 192 18.66 15.49 -3.81
N PHE A 193 18.83 14.20 -3.53
CA PHE A 193 20.11 13.65 -3.07
C PHE A 193 21.21 13.82 -4.13
N VAL A 194 20.94 13.46 -5.38
CA VAL A 194 21.88 13.60 -6.50
C VAL A 194 22.24 15.07 -6.73
N PHE A 195 21.28 15.98 -6.66
CA PHE A 195 21.52 17.41 -6.79
C PHE A 195 22.38 17.95 -5.65
N LEU A 196 22.15 17.50 -4.41
CA LEU A 196 22.95 17.91 -3.25
C LEU A 196 24.39 17.40 -3.39
N ALA A 197 24.56 16.12 -3.75
CA ALA A 197 25.87 15.52 -3.98
C ALA A 197 26.63 16.23 -5.10
N SER A 198 25.98 16.55 -6.22
CA SER A 198 26.62 17.28 -7.34
C SER A 198 27.01 18.70 -6.95
N ARG A 199 26.21 19.38 -6.14
CA ARG A 199 26.54 20.71 -5.58
C ARG A 199 27.77 20.65 -4.68
N VAL A 200 27.85 19.64 -3.81
CA VAL A 200 28.99 19.43 -2.91
C VAL A 200 30.25 19.12 -3.71
N LEU A 201 30.19 18.18 -4.66
CA LEU A 201 31.31 17.86 -5.55
C LEU A 201 31.79 19.09 -6.32
N ARG A 202 30.87 19.88 -6.87
CA ARG A 202 31.22 21.15 -7.53
C ARG A 202 31.89 22.13 -6.57
N GLY A 203 31.47 22.17 -5.31
CA GLY A 203 32.08 23.01 -4.26
C GLY A 203 33.54 22.68 -3.98
N PHE A 204 33.95 21.40 -4.04
CA PHE A 204 35.35 21.01 -3.81
C PHE A 204 36.29 21.49 -4.92
N PHE A 205 35.83 21.48 -6.18
CA PHE A 205 36.64 21.94 -7.32
C PHE A 205 36.50 23.45 -7.58
N SER A 206 35.39 24.04 -7.15
CA SER A 206 35.12 25.46 -7.35
C SER A 206 35.89 26.29 -6.34
N GLY A 207 36.79 27.15 -6.83
CA GLY A 207 37.55 28.08 -5.99
C GLY A 207 38.91 27.56 -5.53
N ILE A 208 39.41 26.43 -6.06
CA ILE A 208 40.82 26.03 -5.83
C ILE A 208 41.77 27.15 -6.29
N TYR A 209 41.44 27.79 -7.42
CA TYR A 209 42.28 28.85 -8.01
C TYR A 209 42.45 30.08 -7.11
N THR A 210 41.50 30.38 -6.21
CA THR A 210 41.64 31.54 -5.31
C THR A 210 42.63 31.29 -4.18
N LYS A 211 42.93 30.01 -3.89
CA LYS A 211 43.87 29.61 -2.84
C LYS A 211 45.29 29.39 -3.35
N ILE A 212 45.49 29.24 -4.67
CA ILE A 212 46.82 29.01 -5.29
C ILE A 212 47.87 30.00 -4.76
N MET A 213 47.53 31.29 -4.64
CA MET A 213 48.47 32.31 -4.16
C MET A 213 48.94 32.12 -2.71
N PHE A 214 48.24 31.30 -1.92
CA PHE A 214 48.55 31.03 -0.52
C PHE A 214 49.08 29.60 -0.30
N ASP A 215 48.62 28.64 -1.10
CA ASP A 215 48.99 27.23 -0.98
C ASP A 215 50.28 26.90 -1.76
N ASP A 216 50.50 27.51 -2.92
CA ASP A 216 51.65 27.22 -3.80
C ASP A 216 52.82 28.20 -3.57
N LEU A 217 53.46 28.12 -2.40
CA LEU A 217 54.62 28.94 -2.03
C LEU A 217 55.92 28.11 -2.02
N PRO A 218 57.04 28.61 -2.62
CA PRO A 218 58.24 27.80 -2.82
C PRO A 218 59.06 27.50 -1.55
N ASN A 219 59.18 28.44 -0.61
CA ASN A 219 59.76 28.22 0.72
C ASN A 219 59.03 29.09 1.76
N VAL A 220 58.45 28.46 2.79
CA VAL A 220 57.63 29.15 3.79
C VAL A 220 58.34 29.34 5.14
N ASP A 221 59.63 28.98 5.26
CA ASP A 221 60.34 28.95 6.54
C ASP A 221 60.40 30.32 7.21
N ARG A 222 60.60 31.38 6.43
CA ARG A 222 60.62 32.77 6.95
C ARG A 222 59.25 33.25 7.41
N LEU A 223 58.18 32.77 6.78
CA LEU A 223 56.81 33.09 7.16
C LEU A 223 56.46 32.33 8.46
N LEU A 224 56.84 31.05 8.53
CA LEU A 224 56.72 30.23 9.73
C LEU A 224 57.50 30.85 10.91
N GLN A 225 58.73 31.30 10.67
CA GLN A 225 59.53 31.97 11.70
C GLN A 225 58.86 33.24 12.21
N LEU A 226 58.30 34.08 11.33
CA LEU A 226 57.51 35.25 11.75
C LEU A 226 56.31 34.86 12.63
N CYS A 227 55.59 33.79 12.29
CA CYS A 227 54.50 33.29 13.12
C CYS A 227 54.98 32.76 14.49
N LEU A 228 56.15 32.13 14.54
CA LEU A 228 56.77 31.67 15.77
C LEU A 228 57.26 32.85 16.63
N ASP A 229 57.85 33.89 16.03
CA ASP A 229 58.27 35.10 16.73
C ASP A 229 57.07 35.83 17.35
N ILE A 230 55.94 35.93 16.62
CA ILE A 230 54.67 36.45 17.16
C ILE A 230 54.21 35.61 18.37
N TYR A 231 54.28 34.27 18.25
CA TYR A 231 53.92 33.37 19.35
C TYR A 231 54.81 33.59 20.59
N LEU A 232 56.12 33.70 20.41
CA LEU A 232 57.09 33.90 21.50
C LEU A 232 56.91 35.26 22.18
N VAL A 233 56.71 36.34 21.41
CA VAL A 233 56.51 37.70 21.95
C VAL A 233 55.20 37.80 22.73
N ARG A 234 54.16 37.07 22.29
CA ARG A 234 52.90 36.93 23.05
C ARG A 234 53.12 36.23 24.39
N GLU A 235 53.93 35.17 24.42
CA GLU A 235 54.27 34.45 25.66
C GLU A 235 55.06 35.35 26.64
N ALA A 236 55.92 36.21 26.11
CA ALA A 236 56.67 37.21 26.88
C ALA A 236 55.81 38.42 27.33
N LEU A 237 54.54 38.52 26.92
CA LEU A 237 53.63 39.64 27.19
C LEU A 237 54.11 41.00 26.65
N GLU A 238 54.96 41.01 25.62
CA GLU A 238 55.43 42.23 24.96
C GLU A 238 54.47 42.67 23.83
N LEU A 239 53.29 43.18 24.22
CA LEU A 239 52.18 43.45 23.30
C LEU A 239 52.49 44.46 22.18
N ALA A 240 53.32 45.47 22.44
CA ALA A 240 53.69 46.45 21.41
C ALA A 240 54.50 45.81 20.27
N LEU A 241 55.41 44.89 20.61
CA LEU A 241 56.21 44.16 19.63
C LEU A 241 55.36 43.13 18.87
N GLU A 242 54.38 42.52 19.56
CA GLU A 242 53.40 41.63 18.92
C GLU A 242 52.59 42.37 17.84
N GLU A 243 52.10 43.58 18.14
CA GLU A 243 51.35 44.41 17.20
C GLU A 243 52.17 44.73 15.94
N ASP A 244 53.44 45.09 16.09
CA ASP A 244 54.35 45.38 14.97
C ASP A 244 54.61 44.15 14.09
N LEU A 245 54.89 42.99 14.70
CA LEU A 245 55.11 41.73 13.97
C LEU A 245 53.83 41.25 13.28
N PHE A 246 52.67 41.41 13.90
CA PHE A 246 51.38 41.08 13.31
C PHE A 246 51.03 42.01 12.14
N ALA A 247 51.32 43.31 12.24
CA ALA A 247 51.13 44.26 11.14
C ALA A 247 51.97 43.87 9.92
N LYS A 248 53.21 43.40 10.14
CA LYS A 248 54.07 42.85 9.08
C LYS A 248 53.47 41.60 8.42
N LEU A 249 52.87 40.70 9.21
CA LEU A 249 52.18 39.52 8.69
C LEU A 249 50.98 39.91 7.81
N VAL A 250 50.12 40.81 8.27
CA VAL A 250 48.98 41.31 7.50
C VAL A 250 49.42 42.00 6.21
N PHE A 251 50.49 42.79 6.25
CA PHE A 251 51.04 43.44 5.06
C PHE A 251 51.49 42.43 4.00
N LEU A 252 52.16 41.34 4.40
CA LEU A 252 52.54 40.25 3.50
C LEU A 252 51.31 39.57 2.88
N TYR A 253 50.28 39.27 3.66
CA TYR A 253 49.04 38.66 3.15
C TYR A 253 48.19 39.58 2.26
N ARG A 254 48.37 40.90 2.34
CA ARG A 254 47.68 41.87 1.48
C ARG A 254 48.32 42.06 0.11
N SER A 255 49.57 41.64 -0.08
CA SER A 255 50.29 41.81 -1.36
C SER A 255 50.92 40.50 -1.82
N PRO A 256 50.35 39.81 -2.83
CA PRO A 256 50.92 38.55 -3.33
C PRO A 256 52.31 38.75 -3.94
N GLU A 257 52.63 39.95 -4.44
CA GLU A 257 53.95 40.28 -4.97
C GLU A 257 55.05 40.25 -3.90
N THR A 258 54.77 40.80 -2.70
CA THR A 258 55.73 40.73 -1.59
C THR A 258 55.78 39.33 -0.99
N MET A 259 54.64 38.63 -0.91
CA MET A 259 54.60 37.24 -0.44
C MET A 259 55.48 36.31 -1.29
N ILE A 260 55.41 36.41 -2.62
CA ILE A 260 56.26 35.62 -3.52
C ILE A 260 57.75 35.98 -3.32
N LYS A 261 58.09 37.27 -3.26
CA LYS A 261 59.49 37.69 -3.03
C LYS A 261 60.04 37.19 -1.69
N TRP A 262 59.21 37.18 -0.66
CA TRP A 262 59.57 36.77 0.69
C TRP A 262 59.81 35.25 0.80
N THR A 263 59.06 34.47 0.02
CA THR A 263 59.11 33.00 0.01
C THR A 263 60.11 32.42 -0.99
N ARG A 264 60.86 33.25 -1.72
CA ARG A 264 61.91 32.76 -2.62
C ARG A 264 63.00 32.02 -1.84
N PRO A 265 63.51 30.88 -2.37
CA PRO A 265 64.69 30.24 -1.83
C PRO A 265 65.85 31.23 -1.72
N LYS A 266 66.69 31.09 -0.69
CA LYS A 266 67.95 31.85 -0.63
C LYS A 266 68.82 31.33 -1.77
N GLU A 267 69.31 32.22 -2.63
CA GLU A 267 70.38 31.87 -3.55
C GLU A 267 71.60 31.52 -2.70
N GLU A 268 72.05 30.27 -2.77
CA GLU A 268 73.33 29.87 -2.21
C GLU A 268 74.40 30.63 -3.00
N THR A 269 75.00 31.65 -2.40
CA THR A 269 76.20 32.29 -2.93
C THR A 269 77.23 31.18 -3.20
N GLU A 270 77.81 31.15 -4.40
CA GLU A 270 78.73 30.12 -4.90
C GLU A 270 79.92 29.79 -3.97
N GLU A 271 80.18 30.61 -2.95
CA GLU A 271 81.17 30.37 -1.89
C GLU A 271 80.89 29.13 -1.02
N GLN A 272 79.63 28.69 -0.83
CA GLN A 272 79.33 27.48 -0.03
C GLN A 272 79.50 26.17 -0.82
N ARG A 273 79.56 26.22 -2.15
CA ARG A 273 79.81 25.04 -2.99
C ARG A 273 81.31 24.69 -3.07
N ALA A 274 82.20 25.57 -2.60
CA ALA A 274 83.65 25.44 -2.72
C ALA A 274 84.37 24.77 -1.53
N LEU A 275 83.67 24.34 -0.48
CA LEU A 275 84.30 23.64 0.64
C LEU A 275 84.15 22.11 0.48
N PRO A 276 85.24 21.34 0.36
CA PRO A 276 85.16 19.89 0.42
C PRO A 276 84.78 19.43 1.84
N PRO A 277 84.14 18.26 1.99
CA PRO A 277 83.75 17.73 3.29
C PRO A 277 84.98 17.55 4.18
N SER A 278 84.92 18.04 5.41
CA SER A 278 85.91 17.75 6.45
C SER A 278 85.92 16.24 6.72
N GLN A 279 87.07 15.61 6.53
CA GLN A 279 87.37 14.26 7.01
C GLN A 279 87.29 14.18 8.53
#